data_AF-A0A923QC33-F1
#
_entry.id   AF-A0A923QC33-F1
#
_cell.length_a   1.000
_cell.length_b   1.000
_cell.length_c   1.000
_cell.angle_alpha   90.00
_cell.angle_beta   90.00
_cell.angle_gamma   90.00
#
_symmetry.space_group_name_H-M   'P 1'
#
loop_
_entity.id
_entity.type
_entity.pdbx_description
1 polymer ?
#
loop_
_entity_poly.entity_id
_entity_poly.type
_entity_poly.pdbx_seq_one_letter_code
_entity_poly.pdbx_strand_id
1 'polypeptide(L)'
;MRFRRKKDLVVAELDRVEAGILTTVVGDLLELLGAAEAPTTQDPLAAMVGLPTGPVERPEDPALARLLPDAYGDDEEAATDFRRYTETDLRAGKRAHATVVL
;
A
#
# COMPACT_ATOMS: atom_id res chain seq x y z
N MET A 1 12.25 22.11 -6.27
CA MET A 1 10.86 21.63 -6.41
C MET A 1 9.94 22.37 -5.42
N ARG A 2 8.92 23.11 -5.89
CA ARG A 2 7.95 23.81 -5.03
C ARG A 2 6.58 23.14 -5.16
N PHE A 3 6.05 22.62 -4.06
CA PHE A 3 4.71 22.05 -4.03
C PHE A 3 3.66 23.14 -3.79
N ARG A 4 2.51 23.03 -4.45
CA ARG A 4 1.35 23.90 -4.24
C ARG A 4 0.07 23.06 -4.15
N ARG A 5 -0.87 23.49 -3.32
CA ARG A 5 -2.20 22.87 -3.24
C ARG A 5 -3.10 23.41 -4.36
N LYS A 6 -3.82 22.53 -5.05
CA LYS A 6 -4.87 22.87 -6.02
C LYS A 6 -6.09 21.98 -5.77
N LYS A 7 -7.14 22.54 -5.17
CA LYS A 7 -8.29 21.79 -4.64
C LYS A 7 -7.81 20.68 -3.67
N ASP A 8 -8.04 19.41 -4.01
CA ASP A 8 -7.66 18.23 -3.24
C ASP A 8 -6.35 17.59 -3.73
N LEU A 9 -5.64 18.25 -4.65
CA LEU A 9 -4.37 17.77 -5.20
C LEU A 9 -3.19 18.61 -4.70
N VAL A 10 -2.04 17.94 -4.62
CA VAL A 10 -0.74 18.59 -4.47
C VAL A 10 -0.03 18.52 -5.82
N VAL A 11 0.38 19.67 -6.34
CA VAL A 11 0.99 19.80 -7.66
C VAL A 11 2.40 20.36 -7.52
N ALA A 12 3.33 19.83 -8.31
CA ALA A 12 4.67 20.36 -8.50
C ALA A 12 4.98 20.48 -10.00
N GLU A 13 5.84 21.43 -10.35
CA GLU A 13 6.45 21.50 -11.67
C GLU A 13 7.83 20.84 -11.59
N LEU A 14 8.09 19.97 -12.54
CA LEU A 14 9.27 19.12 -12.64
C LEU A 14 9.89 19.31 -14.02
N ASP A 15 11.21 19.29 -14.11
CA ASP A 15 11.84 19.12 -15.41
C ASP A 15 11.71 17.67 -15.91
N ARG A 16 12.16 17.43 -17.15
CA ARG A 16 12.03 16.10 -17.78
C ARG A 16 12.82 15.01 -17.04
N VAL A 17 13.98 15.34 -16.49
CA VAL A 17 14.84 14.39 -15.78
C VAL A 17 14.22 14.05 -14.43
N GLU A 18 13.80 15.06 -13.67
CA GLU A 18 13.13 14.86 -12.39
C GLU A 18 11.83 14.06 -12.54
N ALA A 19 11.02 14.38 -13.57
CA ALA A 19 9.81 13.63 -13.88
C ALA A 19 10.11 12.16 -14.20
N GLY A 20 11.15 11.90 -15.02
CA GLY A 20 11.57 10.54 -15.35
C GLY A 20 11.98 9.71 -14.12
N ILE A 21 12.74 10.32 -13.20
CA ILE A 21 13.14 9.66 -11.95
C ILE A 21 11.90 9.30 -11.10
N LEU A 22 10.96 10.24 -10.96
CA LEU A 22 9.73 9.99 -10.20
C LEU A 22 8.85 8.92 -10.85
N THR A 23 8.71 8.92 -12.17
CA THR A 23 7.98 7.87 -12.90
C THR A 23 8.56 6.49 -12.60
N THR A 24 9.89 6.34 -12.62
CA THR A 24 10.54 5.06 -12.28
C THR A 24 10.26 4.65 -10.84
N VAL A 25 10.52 5.53 -9.87
CA VAL A 25 10.34 5.21 -8.44
C VAL A 25 8.87 4.90 -8.11
N VAL A 26 7.92 5.60 -8.73
CA VAL A 26 6.49 5.34 -8.57
C VAL A 26 6.08 4.02 -9.26
N GLY A 27 6.70 3.68 -10.39
CA GLY A 27 6.56 2.37 -11.02
C GLY A 27 6.99 1.25 -10.08
N ASP A 28 8.21 1.35 -9.52
CA ASP A 28 8.74 0.38 -8.56
C ASP A 28 7.81 0.25 -7.32
N LEU A 29 7.27 1.38 -6.84
CA LEU A 29 6.29 1.39 -5.74
C LEU A 29 4.99 0.67 -6.10
N LEU A 30 4.49 0.84 -7.32
CA LEU A 30 3.27 0.16 -7.79
C LEU A 30 3.49 -1.33 -7.95
N GLU A 31 4.67 -1.77 -8.39
CA GLU A 31 5.04 -3.17 -8.42
C GLU A 31 5.09 -3.74 -7.00
N LEU A 32 5.80 -3.06 -6.09
CA LEU A 32 5.93 -3.46 -4.69
C LEU A 32 4.58 -3.56 -3.97
N LEU A 33 3.68 -2.60 -4.18
CA LEU A 33 2.33 -2.61 -3.59
C LEU A 33 1.43 -3.70 -4.19
N GLY A 34 1.72 -4.15 -5.41
CA GLY A 34 0.92 -5.12 -6.17
C GLY A 34 1.34 -6.57 -5.95
N ALA A 35 2.56 -6.79 -5.46
CA ALA A 35 3.13 -8.10 -5.18
C ALA A 35 2.53 -8.82 -3.96
N ALA A 36 1.43 -8.32 -3.38
CA ALA A 36 0.76 -9.01 -2.29
C ALA A 36 0.29 -10.39 -2.79
N GLU A 37 0.77 -11.45 -2.15
CA GLU A 37 0.23 -12.78 -2.39
C GLU A 37 -1.27 -12.73 -2.08
N ALA A 38 -2.10 -13.11 -3.06
CA ALA A 38 -3.51 -13.28 -2.80
C ALA A 38 -3.65 -14.27 -1.64
N PRO A 39 -4.44 -13.95 -0.60
CA PRO A 39 -4.59 -14.84 0.53
C PRO A 39 -5.03 -16.21 0.03
N THR A 40 -4.19 -17.22 0.21
CA THR A 40 -4.49 -18.60 -0.15
C THR A 40 -5.42 -19.17 0.91
N THR A 41 -6.68 -18.71 0.89
CA THR A 41 -7.70 -19.23 1.79
C THR A 41 -8.29 -20.52 1.24
N GLN A 42 -8.34 -21.55 2.09
CA GLN A 42 -9.01 -22.82 1.79
C GLN A 42 -10.52 -22.77 2.13
N ASP A 43 -10.99 -21.66 2.74
CA ASP A 43 -12.40 -21.45 3.07
C ASP A 43 -13.13 -20.81 1.88
N PRO A 44 -14.13 -21.49 1.29
CA PRO A 44 -14.92 -20.96 0.18
C PRO A 44 -15.61 -19.63 0.50
N LEU A 45 -16.07 -19.41 1.74
CA LEU A 45 -16.75 -18.18 2.11
C LEU A 45 -15.77 -17.02 2.21
N ALA A 46 -14.60 -17.25 2.81
CA ALA A 46 -13.57 -16.23 2.89
C ALA A 46 -13.00 -15.87 1.51
N ALA A 47 -12.90 -16.85 0.59
CA ALA A 47 -12.54 -16.61 -0.80
C ALA A 47 -13.55 -15.68 -1.51
N MET A 48 -14.85 -15.84 -1.22
CA MET A 48 -15.89 -14.97 -1.79
C MET A 48 -15.81 -13.52 -1.29
N VAL A 49 -15.35 -13.31 -0.05
CA VAL A 49 -15.23 -11.98 0.57
C VAL A 49 -13.83 -11.37 0.38
N GLY A 50 -12.85 -12.17 -0.07
CA GLY A 50 -11.46 -11.74 -0.26
C GLY A 50 -10.70 -11.51 1.05
N LEU A 51 -11.14 -12.13 2.14
CA LEU A 51 -10.56 -11.92 3.47
C LEU A 51 -9.61 -13.08 3.85
N PRO A 52 -8.42 -12.80 4.41
CA PRO A 52 -7.53 -13.85 4.90
C PRO A 52 -8.16 -14.59 6.09
N THR A 53 -8.06 -15.93 6.11
CA THR A 53 -8.55 -16.78 7.21
C THR A 53 -7.50 -17.09 8.27
N GLY A 54 -6.25 -16.70 8.06
CA GLY A 54 -5.12 -16.91 8.96
C GLY A 54 -4.58 -15.61 9.56
N PRO A 55 -3.57 -15.71 10.43
CA PRO A 55 -2.81 -14.54 10.83
C PRO A 55 -2.16 -13.89 9.60
N VAL A 56 -2.23 -12.56 9.54
CA VAL A 56 -1.55 -11.75 8.52
C VAL A 56 -0.27 -11.27 9.16
N GLU A 57 0.85 -11.76 8.66
CA GLU A 57 2.17 -11.37 9.16
C GLU A 57 2.54 -9.96 8.72
N ARG A 58 3.40 -9.32 9.50
CA ARG A 58 3.97 -8.02 9.12
C ARG A 58 4.81 -8.18 7.85
N PRO A 59 4.75 -7.24 6.88
CA PRO A 59 5.62 -7.28 5.71
C PRO A 59 7.11 -7.33 6.10
N GLU A 60 7.84 -8.30 5.55
CA GLU A 60 9.29 -8.43 5.76
C GLU A 60 10.08 -7.28 5.12
N ASP A 61 9.57 -6.76 3.99
CA ASP A 61 10.19 -5.64 3.31
C ASP A 61 10.03 -4.34 4.13
N PRO A 62 11.15 -3.65 4.48
CA PRO A 62 11.09 -2.45 5.31
C PRO A 62 10.38 -1.26 4.66
N ALA A 63 10.29 -1.18 3.34
CA ALA A 63 9.51 -0.15 2.65
C ALA A 63 8.02 -0.45 2.76
N LEU A 64 7.60 -1.71 2.55
CA LEU A 64 6.21 -2.12 2.77
C LEU A 64 5.79 -1.94 4.23
N ALA A 65 6.62 -2.30 5.20
CA ALA A 65 6.33 -2.11 6.61
C ALA A 65 6.15 -0.63 7.01
N ARG A 66 6.75 0.31 6.26
CA ARG A 66 6.51 1.76 6.45
C ARG A 66 5.23 2.22 5.75
N LEU A 67 4.90 1.64 4.60
CA LEU A 67 3.71 1.98 3.82
C LEU A 67 2.43 1.40 4.44
N LEU A 68 2.56 0.26 5.13
CA LEU A 68 1.50 -0.52 5.75
C LEU A 68 1.84 -0.70 7.24
N PRO A 69 1.75 0.39 8.02
CA PRO A 69 2.17 0.37 9.42
C PRO A 69 1.18 -0.38 10.31
N ASP A 70 1.70 -1.01 11.36
CA ASP A 70 0.91 -1.64 12.40
C ASP A 70 0.30 -0.57 13.33
N ALA A 71 -0.99 -0.70 13.66
CA ALA A 71 -1.63 0.17 14.64
C ALA A 71 -1.30 -0.20 16.09
N TYR A 72 -0.92 -1.45 16.33
CA TYR A 72 -0.67 -2.01 17.65
C TYR A 72 0.75 -2.57 17.70
N GLY A 73 1.64 -1.91 18.46
CA GLY A 73 3.05 -2.30 18.54
C GLY A 73 3.36 -3.36 19.60
N ASP A 74 2.50 -3.49 20.61
CA ASP A 74 2.72 -4.36 21.78
C ASP A 74 1.74 -5.54 21.84
N ASP A 75 0.84 -5.68 20.86
CA ASP A 75 -0.20 -6.70 20.81
C ASP A 75 -0.27 -7.30 19.39
N GLU A 76 0.32 -8.49 19.22
CA GLU A 76 0.45 -9.15 17.93
C GLU A 76 -0.90 -9.68 17.40
N GLU A 77 -1.82 -10.05 18.29
CA GLU A 77 -3.16 -10.52 17.90
C GLU A 77 -3.98 -9.35 17.35
N ALA A 78 -3.98 -8.22 18.07
CA ALA A 78 -4.62 -6.99 17.60
C ALA A 78 -3.96 -6.43 16.32
N ALA A 79 -2.64 -6.52 16.20
CA ALA A 79 -1.91 -6.09 15.00
C ALA A 79 -2.28 -6.95 13.78
N THR A 80 -2.37 -8.26 13.98
CA THR A 80 -2.80 -9.23 12.97
C THR A 80 -4.22 -8.93 12.47
N ASP A 81 -5.17 -8.71 13.38
CA ASP A 81 -6.55 -8.38 13.02
C ASP A 81 -6.63 -7.03 12.30
N PHE A 82 -5.89 -6.03 12.78
CA PHE A 82 -5.82 -4.73 12.12
C PHE A 82 -5.34 -4.86 10.67
N ARG A 83 -4.27 -5.61 10.41
CA ARG A 83 -3.77 -5.87 9.05
C ARG A 83 -4.82 -6.59 8.21
N ARG A 84 -5.44 -7.65 8.74
CA ARG A 84 -6.50 -8.42 8.06
C ARG A 84 -7.63 -7.51 7.54
N TYR A 85 -8.06 -6.53 8.33
CA TYR A 85 -9.20 -5.69 8.00
C TYR A 85 -8.85 -4.39 7.25
N THR A 86 -7.59 -3.95 7.24
CA THR A 86 -7.23 -2.62 6.71
C THR A 86 -6.19 -2.63 5.61
N GLU A 87 -5.34 -3.66 5.52
CA GLU A 87 -4.19 -3.63 4.61
C GLU A 87 -4.62 -3.55 3.14
N THR A 88 -5.69 -4.25 2.76
CA THR A 88 -6.25 -4.20 1.41
C THR A 88 -6.64 -2.77 1.02
N ASP A 89 -7.37 -2.07 1.89
CA ASP A 89 -7.80 -0.69 1.65
C ASP A 89 -6.63 0.29 1.67
N LEU A 90 -5.65 0.08 2.57
CA LEU A 90 -4.42 0.86 2.60
C LEU A 90 -3.65 0.71 1.29
N ARG A 91 -3.44 -0.52 0.81
CA ARG A 91 -2.78 -0.79 -0.48
C ARG A 91 -3.54 -0.12 -1.61
N ALA A 92 -4.86 -0.26 -1.67
CA ALA A 92 -5.69 0.37 -2.69
C ALA A 92 -5.55 1.90 -2.69
N GLY A 93 -5.60 2.53 -1.51
CA GLY A 93 -5.39 3.98 -1.37
C GLY A 93 -3.99 4.42 -1.80
N LYS A 94 -2.94 3.71 -1.36
CA LYS A 94 -1.56 4.00 -1.77
C LYS A 94 -1.36 3.87 -3.28
N ARG A 95 -1.92 2.84 -3.91
CA ARG A 95 -1.90 2.65 -5.37
C ARG A 95 -2.63 3.77 -6.09
N ALA A 96 -3.83 4.14 -5.63
CA ALA A 96 -4.59 5.23 -6.22
C ALA A 96 -3.81 6.56 -6.18
N HIS A 97 -3.14 6.87 -5.07
CA HIS A 97 -2.29 8.06 -4.96
C HIS A 97 -1.05 7.98 -5.86
N ALA A 98 -0.41 6.82 -5.96
CA ALA A 98 0.73 6.61 -6.86
C ALA A 98 0.35 6.82 -8.33
N THR A 99 -0.81 6.32 -8.76
CA THR A 99 -1.31 6.51 -10.13
C THR A 99 -1.56 7.98 -10.48
N VAL A 100 -1.89 8.86 -9.52
CA VAL A 100 -2.05 10.31 -9.78
C VAL A 100 -0.74 10.97 -10.24
N VAL A 101 0.41 10.35 -9.93
CA VAL A 101 1.74 10.87 -10.30
C VAL A 101 2.13 10.51 -11.74
N LEU A 102 1.56 9.44 -12.30
CA LEU A 102 1.81 8.93 -13.66
C LEU A 102 0.89 9.59 -14.69
#